data_AF-A0A954ZCG6-F1
#
_entry.id   AF-A0A954ZCG6-F1
#
_cell.length_a   1.000
_cell.length_b   1.000
_cell.length_c   1.000
_cell.angle_alpha   90.00
_cell.angle_beta   90.00
_cell.angle_gamma   90.00
#
_symmetry.space_group_name_H-M   'P 1'
#
loop_
_entity.id
_entity.type
_entity.pdbx_description
1 polymer ?
#
loop_
_entity_poly.entity_id
_entity_poly.type
_entity_poly.pdbx_seq_one_letter_code
_entity_poly.pdbx_strand_id
1 'polypeptide(L)'
;WLSMPHSPRWYADRLWMLESGDGSFGTVDLQTGRYEPIVHLPGFTRGLSFLGPLALIGLSQVRESAVFSGIPLVERLEERICGVWAIHLETGRPVAFVKFEDAVQEIFAVEPLLKRFPDLVNHNVEVIGSSYVLPDEALRDVPAHLRSH
;
A
#
# COMPACT_ATOMS: atom_id res chain seq x y z
N TRP A 1 1.36 -22.18 -10.36
CA TRP A 1 1.32 -22.14 -8.89
C TRP A 1 1.58 -20.72 -8.44
N LEU A 2 0.84 -20.22 -7.46
CA LEU A 2 1.10 -18.92 -6.83
C LEU A 2 2.07 -19.14 -5.68
N SER A 3 3.03 -18.24 -5.50
CA SER A 3 4.02 -18.26 -4.43
C SER A 3 3.44 -17.70 -3.13
N MET A 4 2.84 -16.50 -3.19
CA MET A 4 2.29 -15.79 -2.04
C MET A 4 1.04 -14.96 -2.42
N PRO A 5 -0.11 -15.60 -2.68
CA PRO A 5 -1.37 -14.89 -2.94
C PRO A 5 -1.80 -14.07 -1.72
N HIS A 6 -2.20 -12.82 -1.92
CA HIS A 6 -2.54 -11.89 -0.85
C HIS A 6 -3.69 -10.94 -1.23
N SER A 7 -4.38 -10.42 -0.22
CA SER A 7 -5.42 -9.40 -0.33
C SER A 7 -6.46 -9.64 -1.45
N PRO A 8 -7.12 -10.81 -1.51
CA PRO A 8 -8.20 -11.01 -2.47
C PRO A 8 -9.34 -10.00 -2.24
N ARG A 9 -9.87 -9.45 -3.32
CA ARG A 9 -10.95 -8.46 -3.30
C ARG A 9 -11.88 -8.62 -4.48
N TRP A 10 -13.18 -8.56 -4.22
CA TRP A 10 -14.18 -8.37 -5.27
C TRP A 10 -14.34 -6.87 -5.54
N TYR A 11 -14.19 -6.48 -6.80
CA TYR A 11 -14.41 -5.10 -7.24
C TYR A 11 -14.70 -5.05 -8.74
N ALA A 12 -15.69 -4.25 -9.16
CA ALA A 12 -16.11 -4.14 -10.56
C ALA A 12 -16.30 -5.51 -11.23
N ASP A 13 -17.07 -6.38 -10.58
CA ASP A 13 -17.44 -7.75 -11.03
C ASP A 13 -16.27 -8.69 -11.33
N ARG A 14 -15.09 -8.40 -10.77
CA ARG A 14 -13.88 -9.22 -10.91
C ARG A 14 -13.28 -9.56 -9.55
N LEU A 15 -12.66 -10.73 -9.48
CA LEU A 15 -11.82 -11.13 -8.36
C LEU A 15 -10.40 -10.66 -8.61
N TRP A 16 -9.99 -9.62 -7.88
CA TRP A 16 -8.65 -9.08 -7.89
C TRP A 16 -7.81 -9.66 -6.77
N MET A 17 -6.51 -9.76 -6.99
CA MET A 17 -5.57 -10.32 -6.02
C MET A 17 -4.16 -9.79 -6.25
N LEU A 18 -3.36 -9.84 -5.20
CA LEU A 18 -1.93 -9.60 -5.24
C LEU A 18 -1.19 -10.95 -5.26
N GLU A 19 -0.22 -11.11 -6.15
CA GLU A 19 0.78 -12.17 -6.08
C GLU A 19 2.05 -11.54 -5.52
N SER A 20 2.34 -11.81 -4.26
CA SER A 20 3.38 -11.09 -3.55
C SER A 20 4.80 -11.59 -3.77
N GLY A 21 4.95 -12.87 -4.10
CA GLY A 21 6.27 -13.46 -4.35
C GLY A 21 6.81 -13.04 -5.71
N ASP A 22 5.94 -12.63 -6.61
CA ASP A 22 6.21 -12.06 -7.93
C ASP A 22 6.04 -10.54 -7.93
N GLY A 23 5.43 -9.97 -6.88
CA GLY A 23 5.17 -8.53 -6.78
C GLY A 23 4.19 -8.06 -7.85
N SER A 24 3.21 -8.88 -8.22
CA SER A 24 2.22 -8.53 -9.24
C SER A 24 0.83 -8.29 -8.68
N PHE A 25 0.05 -7.53 -9.44
CA PHE A 25 -1.37 -7.30 -9.22
C PHE A 25 -2.13 -7.75 -10.47
N GLY A 26 -3.29 -8.38 -10.27
CA GLY A 26 -4.04 -8.98 -11.36
C GLY A 26 -5.42 -9.48 -10.94
N THR A 27 -6.07 -10.16 -11.88
CA THR A 27 -7.39 -10.77 -11.70
C THR A 27 -7.29 -12.29 -11.76
N VAL A 28 -8.31 -12.99 -11.27
CA VAL A 28 -8.46 -14.43 -11.47
C VAL A 28 -9.55 -14.69 -12.50
N ASP A 29 -9.23 -15.49 -13.53
CA ASP A 29 -10.24 -16.10 -14.39
C ASP A 29 -10.94 -17.20 -13.60
N LEU A 30 -12.22 -17.01 -13.32
CA LEU A 30 -13.02 -17.92 -12.49
C LEU A 30 -13.39 -19.22 -13.20
N GLN A 31 -13.33 -19.27 -14.53
CA GLN A 31 -13.60 -20.49 -15.28
C GLN A 31 -12.39 -21.43 -15.21
N THR A 32 -11.19 -20.88 -15.32
CA THR A 32 -9.94 -21.66 -15.33
C THR A 32 -9.23 -21.72 -13.98
N GLY A 33 -9.61 -20.85 -13.03
CA GLY A 33 -8.93 -20.66 -11.75
C GLY A 33 -7.55 -20.00 -11.89
N ARG A 34 -7.21 -19.48 -13.07
CA ARG A 34 -5.88 -18.94 -13.37
C ARG A 34 -5.78 -17.47 -12.97
N TYR A 35 -4.69 -17.13 -12.28
CA TYR A 35 -4.32 -15.73 -12.03
C TYR A 35 -3.70 -15.10 -13.28
N GLU A 36 -4.12 -13.89 -13.60
CA GLU A 36 -3.73 -13.11 -14.76
C GLU A 36 -3.15 -11.76 -14.29
N PRO A 37 -1.81 -11.65 -14.20
CA PRO A 37 -1.17 -10.41 -13.77
C PRO A 37 -1.37 -9.31 -14.81
N ILE A 38 -1.70 -8.10 -14.35
CA ILE A 38 -1.81 -6.91 -15.21
C ILE A 38 -0.60 -5.99 -15.07
N VAL A 39 0.09 -6.03 -13.92
CA VAL A 39 1.25 -5.18 -13.63
C VAL A 39 2.16 -5.86 -12.61
N HIS A 40 3.47 -5.58 -12.72
CA HIS A 40 4.46 -5.94 -11.71
C HIS A 40 4.97 -4.65 -11.05
N LEU A 41 5.14 -4.70 -9.73
CA LEU A 41 5.50 -3.57 -8.89
C LEU A 41 6.86 -3.81 -8.21
N PRO A 42 7.58 -2.74 -7.85
CA PRO A 42 8.95 -2.82 -7.34
C PRO A 42 9.01 -3.18 -5.83
N GLY A 43 8.20 -4.14 -5.37
CA GLY A 43 8.16 -4.53 -3.96
C GLY A 43 7.15 -5.63 -3.68
N PHE A 44 7.17 -6.16 -2.45
CA PHE A 44 6.21 -7.19 -2.05
C PHE A 44 4.84 -6.55 -1.92
N THR A 45 3.94 -6.89 -2.82
CA THR A 45 2.58 -6.36 -2.80
C THR A 45 1.84 -6.79 -1.55
N ARG A 46 1.26 -5.84 -0.82
CA ARG A 46 0.54 -6.02 0.43
C ARG A 46 -0.56 -4.97 0.55
N GLY A 47 -1.75 -5.37 0.98
CA GLY A 47 -2.87 -4.44 1.08
C GLY A 47 -3.40 -4.04 -0.30
N LEU A 48 -4.71 -4.18 -0.48
CA LEU A 48 -5.39 -3.83 -1.72
C LEU A 48 -6.73 -3.18 -1.36
N SER A 49 -6.94 -1.97 -1.88
CA SER A 49 -8.21 -1.26 -1.85
C SER A 49 -8.43 -0.54 -3.16
N PHE A 50 -9.64 -0.02 -3.36
CA PHE A 50 -10.02 0.63 -4.61
C PHE A 50 -10.65 1.99 -4.36
N LEU A 51 -10.39 2.92 -5.29
CA LEU A 51 -11.02 4.23 -5.33
C LEU A 51 -11.36 4.59 -6.77
N GLY A 52 -12.60 4.35 -7.18
CA GLY A 52 -13.03 4.51 -8.57
C GLY A 52 -12.21 3.62 -9.51
N PRO A 53 -11.56 4.17 -10.56
CA PRO A 53 -10.78 3.38 -11.51
C PRO A 53 -9.38 3.00 -10.99
N LEU A 54 -9.07 3.25 -9.72
CA LEU A 54 -7.74 3.04 -9.14
C LEU A 54 -7.72 1.85 -8.18
N ALA A 55 -6.72 1.00 -8.32
CA ALA A 55 -6.25 0.12 -7.25
C ALA A 55 -5.16 0.83 -6.44
N LEU A 56 -5.31 0.85 -5.12
CA LEU A 56 -4.32 1.30 -4.17
C LEU A 56 -3.64 0.08 -3.56
N ILE A 57 -2.32 -0.02 -3.76
CA ILE A 57 -1.54 -1.21 -3.42
C ILE A 57 -0.38 -0.78 -2.53
N GLY A 58 -0.27 -1.39 -1.36
CA GLY A 58 0.93 -1.23 -0.53
C GLY A 58 2.05 -2.13 -1.02
N LEU A 59 3.28 -1.66 -0.87
CA LEU A 59 4.50 -2.41 -1.11
C LEU A 59 5.31 -2.47 0.18
N SER A 60 5.87 -3.64 0.46
CA SER A 60 6.82 -3.88 1.54
C SER A 60 8.20 -4.23 0.99
N GLN A 61 9.22 -3.86 1.75
CA GLN A 61 10.57 -4.38 1.60
C GLN A 61 10.63 -5.84 2.06
N VAL A 62 11.68 -6.56 1.63
CA VAL A 62 12.03 -7.85 2.22
C VAL A 62 13.24 -7.64 3.09
N ARG A 63 13.14 -8.09 4.33
CA ARG A 63 14.33 -8.33 5.14
C ARG A 63 14.90 -9.68 4.73
N GLU A 64 16.15 -9.70 4.28
CA GLU A 64 16.85 -10.96 4.03
C GLU A 64 16.80 -11.82 5.30
N SER A 65 16.06 -12.91 5.23
CA SER A 65 16.13 -14.01 6.17
C SER A 65 16.19 -15.30 5.38
N ALA A 66 16.75 -16.35 5.96
CA ALA A 66 17.02 -17.64 5.31
C ALA A 66 15.76 -18.35 4.73
N VAL A 67 14.57 -17.80 4.91
CA VAL A 67 13.27 -18.34 4.47
C VAL A 67 12.89 -17.87 3.05
N PHE A 68 13.57 -16.88 2.46
CA PHE A 68 13.16 -16.22 1.21
C PHE A 68 14.01 -16.57 -0.02
N SER A 69 14.78 -17.66 0.00
CA SER A 69 15.51 -18.13 -1.19
C SER A 69 14.54 -18.68 -2.26
N GLY A 70 14.74 -18.29 -3.53
CA GLY A 70 13.97 -18.80 -4.67
C GLY A 70 12.64 -18.10 -4.96
N ILE A 71 12.43 -16.87 -4.47
CA ILE A 71 11.25 -16.07 -4.80
C ILE A 71 11.53 -15.19 -6.03
N PRO A 72 10.69 -15.22 -7.09
CA PRO A 72 10.96 -14.48 -8.34
C PRO A 72 11.24 -12.99 -8.15
N LEU A 73 10.53 -12.32 -7.23
CA LEU A 73 10.75 -10.91 -6.92
C LEU A 73 12.11 -10.67 -6.24
N VAL A 74 12.58 -11.60 -5.40
CA VAL A 74 13.91 -11.53 -4.77
C VAL A 74 15.01 -11.56 -5.82
N GLU A 75 14.83 -12.35 -6.87
CA GLU A 75 15.81 -12.53 -7.94
C GLU A 75 15.80 -11.36 -8.94
N ARG A 76 14.67 -10.65 -9.08
CA ARG A 76 14.49 -9.57 -10.07
C ARG A 76 14.91 -8.19 -9.57
N LEU A 77 14.93 -7.93 -8.26
CA LEU A 77 15.11 -6.58 -7.70
C LEU A 77 16.24 -6.50 -6.67
N GLU A 78 17.22 -5.62 -6.93
CA GLU A 78 18.29 -5.27 -6.01
C GLU A 78 17.82 -4.35 -4.87
N GLU A 79 16.96 -3.36 -5.18
CA GLU A 79 16.35 -2.46 -4.19
C GLU A 79 14.83 -2.68 -4.17
N ARG A 80 14.27 -2.91 -2.98
CA ARG A 80 12.83 -3.15 -2.80
C ARG A 80 12.21 -1.91 -2.17
N ILE A 81 11.06 -1.52 -2.67
CA ILE A 81 10.43 -0.28 -2.28
C ILE A 81 9.31 -0.54 -1.27
N CYS A 82 9.30 0.23 -0.19
CA CYS A 82 8.14 0.35 0.68
C CYS A 82 7.33 1.60 0.29
N GLY A 83 6.01 1.49 0.23
CA GLY A 83 5.13 2.62 -0.04
C GLY A 83 3.82 2.24 -0.72
N VAL A 84 3.07 3.22 -1.22
CA VAL A 84 1.73 3.00 -1.80
C VAL A 84 1.72 3.39 -3.27
N TRP A 85 1.27 2.48 -4.12
CA TRP A 85 1.12 2.66 -5.56
C TRP A 85 -0.36 2.78 -5.93
N ALA A 86 -0.67 3.73 -6.80
CA ALA A 86 -1.98 3.84 -7.43
C ALA A 86 -1.89 3.34 -8.88
N ILE A 87 -2.67 2.31 -9.21
CA ILE A 87 -2.69 1.67 -10.55
C ILE A 87 -4.06 1.88 -11.17
N HIS A 88 -4.12 2.32 -12.43
CA HIS A 88 -5.37 2.40 -13.16
C HIS A 88 -5.82 0.99 -13.61
N LEU A 89 -7.03 0.58 -13.22
CA LEU A 89 -7.52 -0.80 -13.40
C LEU A 89 -7.56 -1.27 -14.85
N GLU A 90 -8.05 -0.40 -15.75
CA GLU A 90 -8.22 -0.79 -17.15
C GLU A 90 -6.91 -0.87 -17.93
N THR A 91 -5.93 -0.03 -17.59
CA THR A 91 -4.69 0.09 -18.37
C THR A 91 -3.50 -0.62 -17.73
N GLY A 92 -3.62 -1.00 -16.46
CA GLY A 92 -2.53 -1.55 -15.65
C GLY A 92 -1.41 -0.56 -15.36
N ARG A 93 -1.56 0.72 -15.73
CA ARG A 93 -0.50 1.72 -15.60
C ARG A 93 -0.43 2.29 -14.17
N PRO A 94 0.78 2.42 -13.59
CA PRO A 94 0.97 3.25 -12.41
C PRO A 94 0.66 4.71 -12.73
N VAL A 95 -0.22 5.34 -11.94
CA VAL A 95 -0.58 6.75 -12.10
C VAL A 95 0.09 7.66 -11.07
N ALA A 96 0.39 7.13 -9.88
CA ALA A 96 1.07 7.85 -8.80
C ALA A 96 1.66 6.86 -7.80
N PHE A 97 2.59 7.32 -6.97
CA PHE A 97 3.11 6.57 -5.84
C PHE A 97 3.58 7.48 -4.71
N VAL A 98 3.67 6.91 -3.51
CA VAL A 98 4.39 7.45 -2.37
C VAL A 98 5.42 6.40 -1.96
N LYS A 99 6.71 6.77 -1.92
CA LYS A 99 7.81 5.90 -1.44
C LYS A 99 8.18 6.32 -0.01
N PHE A 100 8.32 5.34 0.88
CA PHE A 100 8.98 5.53 2.17
C PHE A 100 10.47 5.25 2.02
N GLU A 101 11.31 6.17 2.49
CA GLU A 101 12.77 6.08 2.29
C GLU A 101 13.50 5.42 3.47
N ASP A 102 12.93 5.41 4.67
CA ASP A 102 13.62 4.85 5.85
C ASP A 102 12.67 4.26 6.90
N ALA A 103 11.88 5.11 7.58
CA ALA A 103 11.16 4.72 8.80
C ALA A 103 10.08 3.63 8.64
N VAL A 104 9.58 3.41 7.42
CA VAL A 104 8.53 2.41 7.14
C VAL A 104 9.06 1.46 6.07
N GLN A 105 9.11 0.17 6.44
CA GLN A 105 9.62 -0.89 5.57
C GLN A 105 8.54 -1.91 5.21
N GLU A 106 7.44 -1.96 5.96
CA GLU A 106 6.37 -2.92 5.77
C GLU A 106 5.01 -2.24 5.81
N ILE A 107 4.17 -2.57 4.84
CA ILE A 107 2.75 -2.24 4.78
C ILE A 107 1.97 -3.55 4.85
N PHE A 108 0.91 -3.59 5.64
CA PHE A 108 0.02 -4.75 5.73
C PHE A 108 -1.33 -4.53 5.04
N ALA A 109 -1.83 -3.29 5.10
CA ALA A 109 -3.10 -2.89 4.54
C ALA A 109 -3.05 -1.44 4.05
N VAL A 110 -3.88 -1.12 3.06
CA VAL A 110 -4.11 0.23 2.55
C VAL A 110 -5.61 0.39 2.39
N GLU A 111 -6.18 1.45 2.93
CA GLU A 111 -7.61 1.74 2.82
C GLU A 111 -7.84 3.24 2.56
N PRO A 112 -8.67 3.62 1.56
CA PRO A 112 -9.01 5.01 1.33
C PRO A 112 -10.06 5.48 2.34
N LEU A 113 -9.83 6.65 2.94
CA LEU A 113 -10.80 7.32 3.79
C LEU A 113 -11.36 8.56 3.06
N LEU A 114 -12.68 8.60 2.87
CA LEU A 114 -13.38 9.75 2.28
C LEU A 114 -13.64 10.87 3.30
N LYS A 115 -12.81 10.95 4.34
CA LYS A 115 -12.90 11.90 5.45
C LYS A 115 -11.55 12.59 5.62
N ARG A 116 -11.59 13.85 6.02
CA ARG A 116 -10.40 14.64 6.35
C ARG A 116 -10.20 14.62 7.86
N PHE A 117 -8.94 14.71 8.29
CA PHE A 117 -8.54 14.70 9.70
C PHE A 117 -9.01 13.44 10.46
N PRO A 118 -8.69 12.23 9.98
CA PRO A 118 -8.97 11.03 10.74
C PRO A 118 -8.06 10.97 11.97
N ASP A 119 -8.64 10.82 13.15
CA ASP A 119 -7.89 10.57 14.38
C ASP A 119 -7.72 9.06 14.61
N LEU A 120 -6.54 8.68 15.08
CA LEU A 120 -6.29 7.32 15.55
C LEU A 120 -6.83 7.18 16.98
N VAL A 121 -7.93 6.44 17.15
CA VAL A 121 -8.39 6.09 18.49
C VAL A 121 -7.38 5.12 19.09
N ASN A 122 -6.67 5.58 20.12
CA ASN A 122 -5.69 4.79 20.85
C ASN A 122 -6.10 4.72 22.33
N HIS A 123 -5.65 3.69 23.05
CA HIS A 123 -5.80 3.61 24.51
C HIS A 123 -4.66 4.34 25.24
N ASN A 124 -3.56 4.65 24.53
CA ASN A 124 -2.45 5.43 25.06
C ASN A 124 -2.68 6.94 24.85
N VAL A 125 -2.96 7.64 25.94
CA VAL A 125 -3.27 9.08 25.96
C VAL A 125 -2.11 9.95 25.45
N GLU A 126 -0.86 9.54 25.63
CA GLU A 126 0.32 10.28 25.14
C GLU A 126 0.41 10.26 23.60
N VAL A 127 0.07 9.12 23.00
CA VAL A 127 0.06 8.96 21.53
C VAL A 127 -1.10 9.72 20.92
N ILE A 128 -2.26 9.76 21.59
CA ILE A 128 -3.42 10.58 21.16
C ILE A 128 -3.05 12.07 21.20
N GLY A 129 -2.40 12.52 22.28
CA GLY A 129 -2.03 13.93 22.45
C GLY A 129 -0.97 14.44 21.46
N SER A 130 -0.26 13.54 20.79
CA SER A 130 0.81 13.87 19.82
C SER A 130 0.47 13.56 18.36
N SER A 131 -0.68 12.92 18.09
CA SER A 131 -1.08 12.52 16.74
C SER A 131 -2.22 13.40 16.25
N TYR A 132 -1.91 14.60 15.76
CA TYR A 132 -2.89 15.49 15.13
C TYR A 132 -2.37 16.04 13.81
N VAL A 133 -3.28 16.24 12.86
CA VAL A 133 -3.00 16.94 11.60
C VAL A 133 -3.83 18.22 11.60
N LEU A 134 -3.16 19.35 11.81
CA LEU A 134 -3.79 20.67 11.74
C LEU A 134 -3.60 21.25 10.34
N PRO A 135 -4.64 21.79 9.68
CA PRO A 135 -4.45 22.58 8.47
C PRO A 135 -3.68 23.86 8.79
N ASP A 136 -2.96 24.44 7.82
CA ASP A 136 -2.24 25.71 7.99
C ASP A 136 -3.14 26.84 8.51
N GLU A 137 -4.42 26.78 8.16
CA GLU A 137 -5.44 27.70 8.65
C GLU A 137 -5.61 27.63 10.18
N ALA A 138 -5.50 26.43 10.77
CA ALA A 138 -5.58 26.24 12.22
C ALA A 138 -4.31 26.71 12.96
N LEU A 139 -3.17 26.84 12.27
CA LEU A 139 -1.97 27.47 12.85
C LEU A 139 -2.21 28.95 13.19
N ARG A 140 -3.21 29.59 12.57
CA ARG A 140 -3.58 30.99 12.87
C ARG A 140 -4.17 31.16 14.26
N ASP A 141 -4.69 30.10 14.87
CA ASP A 141 -5.26 30.12 16.21
C ASP A 141 -4.22 29.75 17.30
N VAL A 142 -3.03 29.28 16.89
CA VAL A 142 -1.93 29.02 17.83
C VAL A 142 -1.42 30.35 18.39
N PRO A 143 -1.38 30.56 19.71
CA PRO A 143 -0.86 31.78 20.31
C PRO A 143 0.56 32.11 19.80
N ALA A 144 0.83 33.39 19.52
CA ALA A 144 2.07 33.81 18.86
C ALA A 144 3.35 33.36 19.61
N HIS A 145 3.29 33.21 20.94
CA HIS A 145 4.41 32.76 21.77
C HIS A 145 4.70 31.25 21.68
N LEU A 146 3.85 30.47 21.01
CA LEU A 146 4.00 29.02 20.81
C LEU A 146 4.32 28.65 19.35
N ARG A 147 4.39 29.62 18.44
CA ARG A 147 4.81 29.37 17.05
C ARG A 147 6.34 29.37 17.00
N SER A 148 6.96 28.25 16.64
CA SER A 148 8.39 28.23 16.29
C SER A 148 8.59 28.99 14.97
N HIS A 149 9.56 29.91 14.94
CA HIS A 149 9.93 30.69 13.75
C HIS A 149 10.40 29.81 12.60
#